data_AF-A0A2D4PKW3-F1
#
_entry.id   AF-A0A2D4PKW3-F1
#
_cell.length_a   1.000
_cell.length_b   1.000
_cell.length_c   1.000
_cell.angle_alpha   90.00
_cell.angle_beta   90.00
_cell.angle_gamma   90.00
#
_symmetry.space_group_name_H-M   'P 1'
#
loop_
_entity.id
_entity.type
_entity.pdbx_description
1 polymer ?
#
loop_
_entity_poly.entity_id
_entity_poly.type
_entity_poly.pdbx_seq_one_letter_code
_entity_poly.pdbx_strand_id
1 'polypeptide(L)'
;TKWVHVSCALWIPEVSIGCPEEKEPITKMSHIPASRWALSCSLCKECTGTCIQCSMPSCITAFHVTCAFEHNLDMRTLLAENDEVKFKSFCLEHSTGATKPPDDVRMEADQGKLDMEKVTLRKQKLQQLEEDFYDLVK
;
A
#
# COMPACT_ATOMS: atom_id res chain seq x y z
N THR A 1 -10.68 6.85 23.60
CA THR A 1 -9.86 6.02 22.69
C THR A 1 -9.96 6.58 21.30
N LYS A 2 -8.85 6.66 20.56
CA LYS A 2 -8.84 7.10 19.14
C LYS A 2 -8.61 5.86 18.28
N TRP A 3 -9.35 5.75 17.17
CA TRP A 3 -9.29 4.61 16.25
C TRP A 3 -8.79 5.08 14.89
N VAL A 4 -8.04 4.22 14.19
CA VAL A 4 -7.52 4.48 12.86
C VAL A 4 -7.64 3.19 12.06
N HIS A 5 -7.96 3.30 10.76
CA HIS A 5 -7.96 2.14 9.88
C HIS A 5 -6.55 1.57 9.75
N VAL A 6 -6.42 0.24 9.79
CA VAL A 6 -5.15 -0.44 9.52
C VAL A 6 -4.58 -0.03 8.16
N SER A 7 -5.42 0.13 7.15
CA SER A 7 -5.03 0.64 5.83
C SER A 7 -4.45 2.06 5.92
N CYS A 8 -5.05 2.98 6.65
CA CYS A 8 -4.48 4.31 6.86
C CYS A 8 -3.10 4.24 7.54
N ALA A 9 -2.93 3.38 8.54
CA ALA A 9 -1.66 3.21 9.23
C ALA A 9 -0.54 2.66 8.34
N LEU A 10 -0.87 1.74 7.41
CA LEU A 10 0.11 1.17 6.47
C LEU A 10 0.59 2.18 5.42
N TRP A 11 -0.30 3.08 4.97
CA TRP A 11 -0.03 3.99 3.85
C TRP A 11 0.52 5.36 4.29
N ILE A 12 0.57 5.64 5.60
CA ILE A 12 1.18 6.86 6.14
C ILE A 12 2.60 6.51 6.63
N PRO A 13 3.67 6.96 5.94
CA PRO A 13 5.05 6.56 6.24
C PRO A 13 5.51 6.85 7.67
N GLU A 14 4.93 7.88 8.30
CA GLU A 14 5.29 8.32 9.64
C GLU A 14 4.62 7.49 10.75
N VAL A 15 3.59 6.70 10.41
CA VAL A 15 2.86 5.83 11.33
C VAL A 15 3.54 4.46 11.39
N SER A 16 3.61 3.87 12.58
CA SER A 16 4.16 2.52 12.76
C SER A 16 3.17 1.63 13.49
N ILE A 17 3.12 0.36 13.12
CA ILE A 17 2.34 -0.66 13.85
C ILE A 17 3.31 -1.35 14.82
N GLY A 18 3.02 -1.31 16.12
CA GLY A 18 3.92 -1.79 17.17
C GLY A 18 4.22 -3.29 17.05
N CYS A 19 3.18 -4.11 16.89
CA CYS A 19 3.28 -5.52 16.54
C CYS A 19 2.52 -5.76 15.22
N PRO A 20 3.21 -5.99 14.09
CA PRO A 20 2.58 -6.28 12.80
C PRO A 20 1.67 -7.52 12.80
N GLU A 21 2.00 -8.53 13.62
CA GLU A 21 1.26 -9.77 13.75
C GLU A 21 -0.12 -9.51 14.37
N GLU A 22 -0.14 -8.83 15.51
CA GLU A 22 -1.34 -8.44 16.26
C GLU A 22 -2.03 -7.19 15.68
N LYS A 23 -1.35 -6.47 14.76
CA LYS A 23 -1.78 -5.22 14.11
C LYS A 23 -2.05 -4.09 15.11
N GLU A 24 -1.46 -4.18 16.29
CA GLU A 24 -1.68 -3.26 17.39
C GLU A 24 -0.39 -3.04 18.18
N PRO A 25 -0.30 -1.91 18.92
CA PRO A 25 -1.08 -0.71 18.73
C PRO A 25 -0.59 0.08 17.50
N ILE A 26 -1.44 0.95 16.95
CA ILE A 26 -0.99 1.99 16.02
C ILE A 26 -0.19 3.02 16.83
N THR A 27 1.09 3.15 16.54
CA THR A 27 2.04 4.02 17.23
C THR A 27 2.50 5.18 16.34
N LYS A 28 3.18 6.17 16.95
CA LYS A 28 3.81 7.32 16.27
C LYS A 28 2.87 8.26 15.49
N MET A 29 1.57 8.26 15.76
CA MET A 29 0.66 9.27 15.17
C MET A 29 1.07 10.72 15.49
N SER A 30 1.73 10.95 16.63
CA SER A 30 2.29 12.26 16.99
C SER A 30 3.47 12.70 16.13
N HIS A 31 4.05 11.81 15.33
CA HIS A 31 5.16 12.11 14.43
C HIS A 31 4.68 12.58 13.05
N ILE A 32 3.38 12.51 12.76
CA ILE A 32 2.81 13.01 11.51
C ILE A 32 2.97 14.54 11.49
N PRO A 33 3.69 15.12 10.50
CA PRO A 33 3.95 16.55 10.46
C PRO A 33 2.65 17.33 10.24
N ALA A 34 2.56 18.54 10.83
CA ALA A 34 1.40 19.42 10.72
C ALA A 34 1.00 19.73 9.27
N SER A 35 1.97 19.78 8.36
CA SER A 35 1.74 19.98 6.92
C SER A 35 0.82 18.92 6.31
N ARG A 36 0.91 17.66 6.77
CA ARG A 36 0.10 16.54 6.27
C ARG A 36 -1.35 16.62 6.72
N TRP A 37 -1.57 17.11 7.94
CA TRP A 37 -2.90 17.41 8.48
C TRP A 37 -3.56 18.60 7.78
N ALA A 38 -2.76 19.52 7.22
CA ALA A 38 -3.25 20.69 6.49
C ALA A 38 -3.60 20.39 5.02
N LEU A 39 -3.31 19.19 4.51
CA LEU A 39 -3.62 18.82 3.13
C LEU A 39 -5.13 18.62 2.94
N SER A 40 -5.67 19.22 1.87
CA SER A 40 -7.03 18.95 1.41
C SER A 40 -7.04 17.71 0.52
N CYS A 41 -7.97 16.79 0.78
CA CYS A 41 -8.21 15.66 -0.09
C CYS A 41 -8.82 16.14 -1.42
N SER A 42 -8.21 15.78 -2.54
CA SER A 42 -8.69 16.18 -3.87
C SER A 42 -9.98 15.47 -4.29
N LEU A 43 -10.35 14.37 -3.64
CA LEU A 43 -11.52 13.56 -3.94
C LEU A 43 -12.76 14.05 -3.17
N CYS A 44 -12.70 14.10 -1.83
CA CYS A 44 -13.83 14.54 -0.98
C CYS A 44 -13.83 16.03 -0.67
N LYS A 45 -12.75 16.77 -1.00
CA LYS A 45 -12.59 18.22 -0.77
C LYS A 45 -12.55 18.64 0.71
N GLU A 46 -12.30 17.70 1.62
CA GLU A 46 -12.15 18.00 3.05
C GLU A 46 -10.67 18.04 3.50
N CYS A 47 -10.40 18.87 4.51
CA CYS A 47 -9.12 18.93 5.24
C CYS A 47 -9.19 18.18 6.58
N THR A 48 -9.95 17.09 6.62
CA THR A 48 -10.15 16.25 7.81
C THR A 48 -9.13 15.10 7.79
N GLY A 49 -8.65 14.66 8.95
CA GLY A 49 -7.71 13.54 9.01
C GLY A 49 -6.38 13.80 8.28
N THR A 50 -5.78 12.74 7.75
CA THR A 50 -4.43 12.77 7.14
C THR A 50 -4.47 12.32 5.70
N CYS A 51 -4.00 13.16 4.78
CA CYS A 51 -3.91 12.80 3.35
C CYS A 51 -2.53 12.24 3.00
N ILE A 52 -2.48 11.23 2.12
CA ILE A 52 -1.28 10.80 1.38
C ILE A 52 -1.17 11.59 0.07
N GLN A 53 -0.01 11.57 -0.59
CA GLN A 53 0.22 12.28 -1.84
C GLN A 53 0.53 11.31 -2.98
N CYS A 54 0.24 11.76 -4.20
CA CYS A 54 0.58 11.03 -5.41
C CYS A 54 2.10 10.75 -5.47
N SER A 55 2.47 9.52 -5.84
CA SER A 55 3.85 9.08 -5.99
C SER A 55 4.47 9.44 -7.34
N MET A 56 3.73 10.12 -8.22
CA MET A 56 4.29 10.66 -9.45
C MET A 56 5.20 11.85 -9.12
N PRO A 57 6.46 11.88 -9.60
CA PRO A 57 7.34 13.04 -9.42
C PRO A 57 6.66 14.35 -9.80
N SER A 58 6.83 15.37 -8.96
CA SER A 58 6.25 16.72 -9.13
C SER A 58 4.72 16.82 -9.01
N CYS A 59 3.99 15.73 -8.76
CA CYS A 59 2.56 15.78 -8.46
C CYS A 59 2.35 16.01 -6.96
N ILE A 60 1.66 17.09 -6.61
CA ILE A 60 1.35 17.43 -5.21
C ILE A 60 -0.05 17.00 -4.78
N THR A 61 -0.82 16.36 -5.67
CA THR A 61 -2.21 15.96 -5.42
C THR A 61 -2.28 15.04 -4.21
N ALA A 62 -3.04 15.48 -3.21
CA ALA A 62 -3.23 14.77 -1.96
C ALA A 62 -4.64 14.17 -1.89
N PHE A 63 -4.77 13.03 -1.23
CA PHE A 63 -6.06 12.36 -1.02
C PHE A 63 -5.99 11.45 0.21
N HIS A 64 -7.15 11.15 0.80
CA HIS A 64 -7.21 10.15 1.86
C HIS A 64 -6.96 8.75 1.30
N VAL A 65 -6.39 7.89 2.15
CA VAL A 65 -6.19 6.47 1.84
C VAL A 65 -7.53 5.80 1.53
N THR A 66 -8.56 6.06 2.33
CA THR A 66 -9.90 5.50 2.11
C THR A 66 -10.54 6.02 0.83
N CYS A 67 -10.48 7.34 0.57
CA CYS A 67 -10.99 7.90 -0.68
C CYS A 67 -10.27 7.33 -1.91
N ALA A 68 -8.96 7.07 -1.81
CA ALA A 68 -8.22 6.41 -2.88
C ALA A 68 -8.79 5.03 -3.21
N PHE A 69 -9.09 4.23 -2.19
CA PHE A 69 -9.72 2.92 -2.39
C PHE A 69 -11.13 3.03 -2.95
N GLU A 70 -11.96 3.92 -2.42
CA GLU A 70 -13.35 4.11 -2.89
C GLU A 70 -13.42 4.57 -4.34
N HIS A 71 -12.48 5.41 -4.77
CA HIS A 71 -12.37 5.89 -6.15
C HIS A 71 -11.52 4.99 -7.06
N ASN A 72 -11.10 3.82 -6.59
CA ASN A 72 -10.26 2.86 -7.33
C ASN A 72 -9.00 3.50 -7.94
N LEU A 73 -8.33 4.36 -7.18
CA LEU A 73 -7.02 4.87 -7.56
C LEU A 73 -5.99 3.74 -7.64
N ASP A 74 -4.94 3.92 -8.45
CA ASP A 74 -3.85 2.96 -8.54
C ASP A 74 -3.01 3.00 -7.26
N MET A 75 -3.09 1.92 -6.49
CA MET A 75 -2.48 1.74 -5.18
C MET A 75 -1.65 0.44 -5.21
N ARG A 76 -0.31 0.55 -5.21
CA ARG A 76 0.62 -0.58 -5.34
C ARG A 76 1.47 -0.78 -4.09
N THR A 77 1.66 -2.04 -3.74
CA THR A 77 2.66 -2.49 -2.77
C THR A 77 3.81 -3.14 -3.54
N LEU A 78 5.01 -2.59 -3.39
CA LEU A 78 6.22 -3.02 -4.09
C LEU A 78 7.19 -3.62 -3.07
N LEU A 79 7.72 -4.80 -3.34
CA LEU A 79 8.79 -5.39 -2.56
C LEU A 79 10.12 -5.06 -3.26
N ALA A 80 10.99 -4.33 -2.57
CA ALA A 80 12.34 -4.06 -3.06
C ALA A 80 13.25 -5.26 -2.81
N GLU A 81 14.41 -5.30 -3.48
CA GLU A 81 15.38 -6.40 -3.40
C GLU A 81 15.95 -6.64 -1.99
N ASN A 82 15.90 -5.61 -1.13
CA ASN A 82 16.30 -5.63 0.27
C ASN A 82 15.15 -6.02 1.22
N ASP A 83 14.10 -6.67 0.72
CA ASP A 83 12.86 -7.01 1.43
C ASP A 83 12.09 -5.79 2.00
N GLU A 84 12.42 -4.58 1.55
CA GLU A 84 11.72 -3.36 1.95
C GLU A 84 10.38 -3.23 1.21
N VAL A 85 9.31 -3.07 1.97
CA VAL A 85 7.96 -2.87 1.42
C VAL A 85 7.72 -1.38 1.18
N LYS A 86 7.48 -1.00 -0.08
CA LYS A 86 7.18 0.36 -0.50
C LYS A 86 5.73 0.47 -0.98
N PHE A 87 5.05 1.52 -0.56
CA PHE A 87 3.70 1.83 -1.00
C PHE A 87 3.72 2.98 -2.00
N LYS A 88 3.13 2.80 -3.17
CA LYS A 88 2.97 3.85 -4.19
C LYS A 88 1.49 4.06 -4.51
N SER A 89 1.07 5.31 -4.55
CA SER A 89 -0.32 5.73 -4.77
C SER A 89 -0.39 6.78 -5.87
N PHE A 90 -1.32 6.68 -6.80
CA PHE A 90 -1.44 7.62 -7.92
C PHE A 90 -2.80 8.31 -7.93
N CYS A 91 -2.84 9.62 -8.23
CA CYS A 91 -4.12 10.33 -8.39
C CYS A 91 -4.85 9.86 -9.66
N LEU A 92 -6.07 10.35 -9.89
CA LEU A 92 -6.86 10.02 -11.09
C LEU A 92 -6.08 10.23 -12.39
N GLU A 93 -5.38 11.37 -12.51
CA GLU A 93 -4.60 11.71 -13.70
C GLU A 93 -3.42 10.76 -13.94
N HIS A 94 -2.84 10.21 -12.87
CA HIS A 94 -1.68 9.32 -12.94
C HIS A 94 -2.03 7.83 -12.80
N SER A 95 -3.31 7.50 -12.60
CA SER A 95 -3.78 6.11 -12.51
C SER A 95 -4.07 5.50 -13.89
N THR A 96 -4.32 6.31 -14.91
CA THR A 96 -4.77 5.87 -16.24
C THR A 96 -3.69 5.80 -17.32
N GLY A 97 -2.40 5.89 -16.97
CA GLY A 97 -1.36 6.04 -18.00
C GLY A 97 0.08 5.85 -17.55
N ALA A 98 0.35 5.03 -16.53
CA ALA A 98 1.72 4.67 -16.18
C ALA A 98 2.32 3.67 -17.19
N THR A 99 2.36 4.04 -18.48
CA THR A 99 3.42 3.56 -19.37
C THR A 99 4.73 4.18 -18.89
N LYS A 100 5.45 3.38 -18.10
CA LYS A 100 6.84 3.51 -17.67
C LYS A 100 7.18 4.70 -16.73
N PRO A 101 7.82 4.42 -15.57
CA PRO A 101 8.40 5.49 -14.76
C PRO A 101 9.51 6.23 -15.56
N PRO A 102 9.74 7.53 -15.32
CA PRO A 102 10.92 8.21 -15.83
C PRO A 102 12.14 7.65 -15.12
N ASP A 103 13.06 7.09 -15.91
CA ASP A 103 14.46 6.76 -15.62
C ASP A 103 14.79 6.35 -14.16
N ASP A 104 14.47 5.11 -13.82
CA ASP A 104 15.49 4.20 -13.28
C ASP A 104 15.03 2.74 -13.41
N VAL A 105 15.93 1.92 -13.97
CA VAL A 105 15.87 0.47 -14.16
C VAL A 105 15.07 -0.03 -15.39
N ARG A 106 15.83 -0.22 -16.48
CA ARG A 106 15.58 -1.22 -17.52
C ARG A 106 15.35 -2.59 -16.86
N MET A 107 14.15 -3.18 -16.94
CA MET A 107 13.89 -4.64 -16.86
C MET A 107 12.39 -4.99 -17.00
N GLU A 108 11.70 -4.44 -18.00
CA GLU A 108 10.32 -4.85 -18.29
C GLU A 108 10.27 -5.90 -19.40
N ALA A 109 10.36 -7.17 -19.01
CA ALA A 109 9.89 -8.34 -19.79
C ALA A 109 9.87 -9.65 -18.97
N ASP A 110 10.60 -9.73 -17.84
CA ASP A 110 10.82 -10.98 -17.11
C ASP A 110 10.00 -11.10 -15.80
N GLN A 111 9.64 -9.96 -15.20
CA GLN A 111 9.00 -9.90 -13.87
C GLN A 111 7.58 -10.47 -13.82
N GLY A 112 6.80 -10.34 -14.90
CA GLY A 112 5.43 -10.86 -14.96
C GLY A 112 5.34 -12.39 -14.90
N LYS A 113 6.42 -13.10 -15.25
CA LYS A 113 6.50 -14.56 -15.14
C LYS A 113 6.92 -15.00 -13.74
N LEU A 114 7.93 -14.34 -13.17
CA LEU A 114 8.45 -14.61 -11.82
C LEU A 114 7.39 -14.35 -10.72
N ASP A 115 6.59 -13.29 -10.87
CA ASP A 115 5.54 -12.96 -9.90
C ASP A 115 4.35 -13.92 -9.98
N MET A 116 3.98 -14.35 -11.21
CA MET A 116 2.93 -15.36 -11.40
C MET A 116 3.36 -16.72 -10.83
N GLU A 117 4.61 -17.13 -11.06
CA GLU A 117 5.16 -18.40 -10.56
C GLU A 117 5.26 -18.45 -9.02
N LYS A 118 5.60 -17.32 -8.39
CA LYS A 118 5.58 -17.21 -6.92
C LYS A 118 4.15 -17.27 -6.36
N VAL A 119 3.18 -16.67 -7.04
CA VAL A 119 1.77 -16.73 -6.64
C VAL A 119 1.21 -18.15 -6.78
N THR A 120 1.53 -18.86 -7.86
CA THR A 120 1.11 -20.25 -8.05
C THR A 120 1.74 -21.17 -7.01
N LEU A 121 3.03 -20.99 -6.69
CA LEU A 121 3.71 -21.78 -5.67
C LEU A 121 3.11 -21.58 -4.27
N ARG A 122 2.77 -20.33 -3.90
CA ARG A 122 2.09 -20.04 -2.62
C ARG A 122 0.73 -20.73 -2.54
N LYS A 123 -0.04 -20.73 -3.63
CA LYS A 123 -1.35 -21.40 -3.69
C LYS A 123 -1.23 -22.92 -3.53
N GLN A 124 -0.25 -23.54 -4.20
CA GLN A 124 0.02 -24.97 -4.05
C GLN A 124 0.42 -25.33 -2.61
N LYS A 125 1.28 -24.52 -1.99
CA LYS A 125 1.71 -24.76 -0.60
C LYS A 125 0.55 -24.65 0.39
N LEU A 126 -0.39 -23.71 0.17
CA LEU A 126 -1.61 -23.59 0.97
C LEU A 126 -2.52 -24.81 0.83
N GLN A 127 -2.70 -25.32 -0.39
CA GLN A 127 -3.50 -26.53 -0.64
C GLN A 127 -2.88 -27.76 0.03
N GLN A 128 -1.56 -27.92 -0.06
CA GLN A 128 -0.87 -29.03 0.62
C GLN A 128 -1.08 -28.98 2.14
N LEU A 129 -0.95 -27.79 2.75
CA LEU A 129 -1.18 -27.63 4.19
C LEU A 129 -2.62 -27.93 4.59
N GLU A 130 -3.59 -27.62 3.73
CA GLU A 130 -5.00 -27.94 3.95
C GLU A 130 -5.25 -29.45 3.87
N GLU A 131 -4.69 -30.13 2.88
CA GLU A 131 -4.77 -31.59 2.73
C GLU A 131 -4.11 -32.30 3.92
N ASP A 132 -2.89 -31.90 4.29
CA ASP A 132 -2.16 -32.44 5.44
C ASP A 132 -2.97 -32.27 6.73
N PHE A 133 -3.63 -31.12 6.91
CA PHE A 133 -4.51 -30.88 8.04
C PHE A 133 -5.69 -31.87 8.08
N TYR A 134 -6.37 -32.10 6.96
CA TYR A 134 -7.51 -33.02 6.90
C TYR A 134 -7.13 -34.49 7.09
N ASP A 135 -5.89 -34.87 6.78
CA ASP A 135 -5.40 -36.22 7.04
C ASP A 135 -4.95 -36.43 8.49
N LEU A 136 -4.48 -35.37 9.16
CA LEU A 136 -4.10 -35.42 10.59
C LEU A 136 -5.31 -35.37 11.54
N VAL A 137 -6.45 -34.87 11.08
CA VAL A 137 -7.66 -34.68 11.89
C VAL A 137 -8.69 -35.83 11.69
N LYS A 138 -8.31 -36.91 10.99
CA LYS A 138 -9.09 -38.16 10.92
C LYS A 138 -8.89 -39.06 12.13
#